data_AF-A0A9D1MGS7-F1
#
_entry.id   AF-A0A9D1MGS7-F1
#
_cell.length_a   1.000
_cell.length_b   1.000
_cell.length_c   1.000
_cell.angle_alpha   90.00
_cell.angle_beta   90.00
_cell.angle_gamma   90.00
#
_symmetry.space_group_name_H-M   'P 1'
#
loop_
_entity.id
_entity.type
_entity.pdbx_description
1 polymer ?
#
loop_
_entity_poly.entity_id
_entity_poly.type
_entity_poly.pdbx_seq_one_letter_code
_entity_poly.pdbx_strand_id
1 'polypeptide(L)'
;MALTEEKLKDGIIEENNNNSDDRIRSKRSKRSKTSGRRRARAWELDALRGLAIIMVVWDHFMYTVGHIFYLNGWEYTDSAFLNKFGEFALDYWDSTLRLYGWPVFVFIFFFVSGICTAFSRNNFFRGLKLAIVALAVTGITYLLENVSGFFGVYIQFGVLHCLALCILIFAFLSIFVNLLNRLKYGNFIKAAIYALIAIALYIINAKLNVSLIDMQLHGATVPDTTPITGMFLYTNDWWTADYFPLLPFFAFFMTGAALAPVLYPHGKSLLPSLDGKWNKFLTVPGKYSLYIYLCIQVVSIALLWLLTLIVTGESYFI
;
A
#
# COMPACT_ATOMS: atom_id res chain seq x y z
N MET A 1 60.16 39.94 -37.09
CA MET A 1 59.16 40.63 -36.25
C MET A 1 57.75 40.03 -36.37
N ALA A 2 57.40 39.33 -37.46
CA ALA A 2 56.08 38.67 -37.61
C ALA A 2 55.91 37.34 -36.85
N LEU A 3 56.97 36.56 -36.60
CA LEU A 3 56.89 35.26 -35.91
C LEU A 3 56.64 35.35 -34.38
N THR A 4 56.73 36.55 -33.80
CA THR A 4 56.56 36.79 -32.36
C THR A 4 55.14 37.18 -31.96
N GLU A 5 54.34 37.76 -32.87
CA GLU A 5 52.95 38.14 -32.58
C GLU A 5 51.98 36.96 -32.68
N GLU A 6 52.25 35.99 -33.56
CA GLU A 6 51.40 34.80 -33.74
C GLU A 6 51.46 33.88 -32.51
N LYS A 7 52.67 33.62 -31.98
CA LYS A 7 52.85 32.85 -30.73
C LYS A 7 52.23 33.53 -29.50
N LEU A 8 52.17 34.85 -29.47
CA LEU A 8 51.54 35.59 -28.37
C LEU A 8 50.01 35.47 -28.44
N LYS A 9 49.42 35.48 -29.64
CA LYS A 9 47.98 35.28 -29.85
C LYS A 9 47.57 33.85 -29.52
N ASP A 10 48.35 32.86 -29.92
CA ASP A 10 48.06 31.45 -29.64
C ASP A 10 48.10 31.14 -28.14
N GLY A 11 49.08 31.69 -27.42
CA GLY A 11 49.18 31.56 -25.95
C GLY A 11 47.99 32.20 -25.21
N ILE A 12 47.52 33.37 -25.67
CA ILE A 12 46.34 34.06 -25.09
C ILE A 12 45.03 33.31 -25.41
N ILE A 13 44.94 32.63 -26.55
CA ILE A 13 43.77 31.82 -26.93
C ILE A 13 43.73 30.52 -26.12
N GLU A 14 44.87 29.83 -25.94
CA GLU A 14 44.95 28.62 -25.10
C GLU A 14 44.65 28.90 -23.63
N GLU A 15 45.17 30.01 -23.09
CA GLU A 15 44.94 30.38 -21.69
C GLU A 15 43.47 30.76 -21.41
N ASN A 16 42.82 31.44 -22.36
CA ASN A 16 41.38 31.74 -22.27
C ASN A 16 40.49 30.50 -22.41
N ASN A 17 40.86 29.55 -23.28
CA ASN A 17 40.12 28.29 -23.43
C ASN A 17 40.23 27.43 -22.16
N ASN A 18 41.42 27.27 -21.58
CA ASN A 18 41.61 26.53 -20.32
C ASN A 18 40.84 27.15 -19.15
N ASN A 19 40.82 28.48 -19.05
CA ASN A 19 40.10 29.19 -17.97
C ASN A 19 38.57 29.11 -18.15
N SER A 20 38.11 29.02 -19.40
CA SER A 20 36.69 28.80 -19.72
C SER A 20 36.25 27.36 -19.40
N ASP A 21 37.09 26.37 -19.72
CA ASP A 21 36.83 24.95 -19.44
C ASP A 21 36.87 24.64 -17.94
N ASP A 22 37.75 25.28 -17.17
CA ASP A 22 37.75 25.16 -15.71
C ASP A 22 36.57 25.87 -15.04
N ARG A 23 36.09 26.99 -15.61
CA ARG A 23 34.82 27.61 -15.18
C ARG A 23 33.62 26.74 -15.55
N ILE A 24 33.62 26.07 -16.69
CA ILE A 24 32.57 25.14 -17.11
C ILE A 24 32.61 23.87 -16.24
N ARG A 25 33.79 23.30 -15.95
CA ARG A 25 33.98 22.15 -15.05
C ARG A 25 33.61 22.48 -13.61
N SER A 26 33.99 23.63 -13.09
CA SER A 26 33.61 24.06 -11.74
C SER A 26 32.10 24.38 -11.63
N LYS A 27 31.48 24.94 -12.68
CA LYS A 27 30.01 25.09 -12.76
C LYS A 27 29.31 23.73 -12.91
N ARG A 28 29.84 22.76 -13.66
CA ARG A 28 29.31 21.38 -13.75
C ARG A 28 29.43 20.63 -12.41
N SER A 29 30.57 20.77 -11.73
CA SER A 29 30.82 20.23 -10.39
C SER A 29 29.86 20.82 -9.35
N LYS A 30 29.69 22.15 -9.33
CA LYS A 30 28.71 22.83 -8.45
C LYS A 30 27.25 22.50 -8.80
N ARG A 31 26.90 22.33 -10.08
CA ARG A 31 25.55 21.96 -10.54
C ARG A 31 25.22 20.48 -10.29
N SER A 32 26.22 19.59 -10.21
CA SER A 32 26.03 18.20 -9.75
C SER A 32 25.79 18.10 -8.24
N LYS A 33 26.33 19.04 -7.44
CA LYS A 33 26.11 19.09 -5.99
C LYS A 33 24.76 19.72 -5.59
N THR A 34 24.05 20.37 -6.52
CA THR A 34 22.72 20.95 -6.29
C THR A 34 21.57 20.20 -6.97
N SER A 35 21.82 19.00 -7.52
CA SER A 35 20.72 18.05 -7.71
C SER A 35 20.27 17.64 -6.31
N GLY A 36 19.17 18.22 -5.83
CA GLY A 36 18.62 17.94 -4.50
C GLY A 36 18.68 16.44 -4.26
N ARG A 37 19.53 16.04 -3.30
CA ARG A 37 19.80 14.64 -2.95
C ARG A 37 18.44 14.00 -2.69
N ARG A 38 17.86 13.30 -3.68
CA ARG A 38 16.62 12.54 -3.47
C ARG A 38 16.90 11.69 -2.25
N ARG A 39 16.14 11.88 -1.15
CA ARG A 39 16.29 11.04 0.04
C ARG A 39 16.35 9.60 -0.45
N ALA A 40 17.45 8.92 -0.16
CA ALA A 40 17.61 7.52 -0.51
C ALA A 40 16.41 6.79 0.08
N ARG A 41 15.66 6.11 -0.79
CA ARG A 41 14.44 5.42 -0.38
C ARG A 41 14.83 4.23 0.48
N ALA A 42 14.07 3.95 1.53
CA ALA A 42 14.24 2.72 2.31
C ALA A 42 13.74 1.54 1.48
N TRP A 43 14.67 0.79 0.87
CA TRP A 43 14.34 -0.33 0.00
C TRP A 43 13.63 -1.44 0.77
N GLU A 44 13.95 -1.63 2.05
CA GLU A 44 13.35 -2.64 2.91
C GLU A 44 11.87 -2.38 3.16
N LEU A 45 11.45 -1.12 3.24
CA LEU A 45 10.03 -0.75 3.39
C LEU A 45 9.26 -0.96 2.08
N ASP A 46 9.89 -0.66 0.94
CA ASP A 46 9.32 -1.00 -0.37
C ASP A 46 9.24 -2.52 -0.54
N ALA A 47 10.23 -3.29 -0.08
CA ALA A 47 10.21 -4.75 -0.14
C ALA A 47 9.09 -5.36 0.72
N LEU A 48 8.94 -4.91 1.98
CA LEU A 48 7.87 -5.38 2.86
C LEU A 48 6.48 -5.01 2.33
N ARG A 49 6.30 -3.80 1.79
CA ARG A 49 5.04 -3.43 1.11
C ARG A 49 4.81 -4.28 -0.14
N GLY A 50 5.89 -4.60 -0.86
CA GLY A 50 5.89 -5.49 -2.01
C GLY A 50 5.39 -6.89 -1.69
N LEU A 51 5.92 -7.48 -0.63
CA LEU A 51 5.46 -8.76 -0.11
C LEU A 51 3.96 -8.71 0.23
N ALA A 52 3.54 -7.68 0.97
CA ALA A 52 2.14 -7.52 1.35
C ALA A 52 1.22 -7.39 0.12
N ILE A 53 1.57 -6.57 -0.89
CA ILE A 53 0.72 -6.40 -2.07
C ILE A 53 0.67 -7.66 -2.95
N ILE A 54 1.78 -8.41 -3.06
CA ILE A 54 1.78 -9.70 -3.78
C ILE A 54 0.79 -10.66 -3.11
N MET A 55 0.78 -10.74 -1.79
CA MET A 55 -0.14 -11.62 -1.07
C MET A 55 -1.60 -11.14 -1.17
N VAL A 56 -1.86 -9.84 -1.14
CA VAL A 56 -3.20 -9.29 -1.39
C VAL A 56 -3.69 -9.64 -2.79
N VAL A 57 -2.82 -9.51 -3.81
CA VAL A 57 -3.14 -9.90 -5.20
C VAL A 57 -3.47 -11.38 -5.29
N TRP A 58 -2.65 -12.23 -4.67
CA TRP A 58 -2.88 -13.67 -4.63
C TRP A 58 -4.23 -14.02 -3.98
N ASP A 59 -4.53 -13.43 -2.83
CA ASP A 59 -5.77 -13.70 -2.09
C ASP A 59 -7.02 -13.32 -2.90
N HIS A 60 -7.01 -12.13 -3.51
CA HIS A 60 -8.10 -11.67 -4.36
C HIS A 60 -8.23 -12.48 -5.65
N PHE A 61 -7.10 -12.89 -6.24
CA PHE A 61 -7.10 -13.73 -7.43
C PHE A 61 -7.73 -15.10 -7.14
N MET A 62 -7.35 -15.74 -6.03
CA MET A 62 -7.94 -17.02 -5.62
C MET A 62 -9.42 -16.88 -5.28
N TYR A 63 -9.84 -15.81 -4.58
CA TYR A 63 -11.26 -15.52 -4.38
C TYR A 63 -12.02 -15.41 -5.70
N THR A 64 -11.44 -14.70 -6.68
CA THR A 64 -12.04 -14.52 -8.00
C THR A 64 -12.18 -15.87 -8.72
N VAL A 65 -11.12 -16.69 -8.73
CA VAL A 65 -11.17 -18.01 -9.36
C VAL A 65 -12.20 -18.93 -8.69
N GLY A 66 -12.14 -19.06 -7.37
CA GLY A 66 -12.99 -19.99 -6.63
C GLY A 66 -14.44 -19.51 -6.50
N HIS A 67 -14.66 -18.33 -5.93
CA HIS A 67 -16.01 -17.87 -5.57
C HIS A 67 -16.74 -17.15 -6.70
N ILE A 68 -16.02 -16.45 -7.59
CA ILE A 68 -16.66 -15.71 -8.69
C ILE A 68 -16.81 -16.57 -9.93
N PHE A 69 -15.77 -17.28 -10.36
CA PHE A 69 -15.81 -18.04 -11.61
C PHE A 69 -16.23 -19.50 -11.42
N TYR A 70 -15.66 -20.19 -10.42
CA TYR A 70 -15.90 -21.61 -10.26
C TYR A 70 -17.32 -21.92 -9.79
N LEU A 71 -17.74 -21.35 -8.66
CA LEU A 71 -19.09 -21.57 -8.11
C LEU A 71 -20.23 -21.03 -8.99
N ASN A 72 -19.98 -20.08 -9.89
CA ASN A 72 -21.01 -19.49 -10.77
C ASN A 72 -20.91 -19.98 -12.22
N GLY A 73 -20.15 -21.02 -12.52
CA GLY A 73 -20.10 -21.52 -13.90
C GLY A 73 -19.15 -22.67 -14.12
N TRP A 74 -17.86 -22.53 -13.74
CA TRP A 74 -16.87 -23.54 -14.14
C TRP A 74 -17.16 -24.93 -13.56
N GLU A 75 -17.73 -25.02 -12.35
CA GLU A 75 -18.12 -26.29 -11.71
C GLU A 75 -19.07 -27.14 -12.58
N TYR A 76 -19.88 -26.48 -13.42
CA TYR A 76 -20.84 -27.14 -14.31
C TYR A 76 -20.29 -27.45 -15.71
N THR A 77 -19.03 -27.13 -15.95
CA THR A 77 -18.38 -27.38 -17.24
C THR A 77 -17.72 -28.76 -17.27
N ASP A 78 -17.66 -29.38 -18.45
CA ASP A 78 -16.92 -30.64 -18.66
C ASP A 78 -15.38 -30.45 -18.62
N SER A 79 -14.89 -29.24 -18.34
CA SER A 79 -13.47 -28.93 -18.36
C SER A 79 -12.78 -29.35 -17.06
N ALA A 80 -12.08 -30.50 -17.12
CA ALA A 80 -11.26 -30.97 -16.01
C ALA A 80 -10.18 -29.95 -15.55
N PHE A 81 -9.73 -29.07 -16.45
CA PHE A 81 -8.78 -28.02 -16.09
C PHE A 81 -9.42 -26.91 -15.25
N LEU A 82 -10.57 -26.39 -15.67
CA LEU A 82 -11.26 -25.32 -14.95
C LEU A 82 -11.76 -25.80 -13.59
N ASN A 83 -12.27 -27.03 -13.53
CA ASN A 83 -12.71 -27.64 -12.28
C ASN A 83 -11.57 -27.75 -11.26
N LYS A 84 -10.45 -28.37 -11.64
CA LYS A 84 -9.28 -28.48 -10.75
C LYS A 84 -8.72 -27.13 -10.32
N PHE A 85 -8.74 -26.14 -11.19
CA PHE A 85 -8.23 -24.81 -10.86
C PHE A 85 -9.16 -24.09 -9.88
N GLY A 86 -10.48 -24.21 -10.07
CA GLY A 86 -11.50 -23.72 -9.15
C GLY A 86 -11.44 -24.38 -7.77
N GLU A 87 -11.38 -25.71 -7.73
CA GLU A 87 -11.21 -26.49 -6.51
C GLU A 87 -9.94 -26.07 -5.75
N PHE A 88 -8.80 -25.95 -6.43
CA PHE A 88 -7.56 -25.46 -5.81
C PHE A 88 -7.73 -24.06 -5.19
N ALA A 89 -8.48 -23.18 -5.85
CA ALA A 89 -8.71 -21.84 -5.35
C ALA A 89 -9.62 -21.82 -4.11
N LEU A 90 -10.66 -22.67 -4.08
CA LEU A 90 -11.51 -22.88 -2.90
C LEU A 90 -10.71 -23.51 -1.74
N ASP A 91 -9.93 -24.55 -2.02
CA ASP A 91 -9.07 -25.22 -1.03
C ASP A 91 -8.08 -24.23 -0.40
N TYR A 92 -7.48 -23.34 -1.20
CA TYR A 92 -6.66 -22.25 -0.67
C TYR A 92 -7.49 -21.32 0.23
N TRP A 93 -8.71 -20.96 -0.19
CA TRP A 93 -9.54 -20.01 0.55
C TRP A 93 -9.99 -20.54 1.93
N ASP A 94 -10.27 -21.84 1.99
CA ASP A 94 -10.67 -22.56 3.21
C ASP A 94 -9.47 -23.09 4.00
N SER A 95 -8.24 -22.91 3.48
CA SER A 95 -7.03 -23.42 4.12
C SER A 95 -6.68 -22.69 5.42
N THR A 96 -6.06 -23.43 6.34
CA THR A 96 -5.41 -22.87 7.52
C THR A 96 -4.26 -21.92 7.16
N LEU A 97 -3.60 -22.14 6.00
CA LEU A 97 -2.57 -21.26 5.49
C LEU A 97 -3.11 -19.85 5.26
N ARG A 98 -4.27 -19.73 4.60
CA ARG A 98 -4.90 -18.43 4.37
C ARG A 98 -5.40 -17.82 5.67
N LEU A 99 -6.09 -18.61 6.50
CA LEU A 99 -6.66 -18.15 7.77
C LEU A 99 -5.65 -17.42 8.66
N TYR A 100 -4.43 -17.97 8.78
CA TYR A 100 -3.36 -17.37 9.57
C TYR A 100 -2.45 -16.43 8.77
N GLY A 101 -2.32 -16.65 7.46
CA GLY A 101 -1.50 -15.82 6.58
C GLY A 101 -2.11 -14.44 6.34
N TRP A 102 -3.41 -14.37 6.03
CA TRP A 102 -4.09 -13.11 5.72
C TRP A 102 -3.91 -12.04 6.81
N PRO A 103 -4.15 -12.31 8.12
CA PRO A 103 -3.91 -11.32 9.18
C PRO A 103 -2.47 -10.80 9.22
N VAL A 104 -1.48 -11.66 8.93
CA VAL A 104 -0.05 -11.30 8.95
C VAL A 104 0.27 -10.33 7.83
N PHE A 105 -0.20 -10.58 6.60
CA PHE A 105 0.09 -9.70 5.46
C PHE A 105 -0.64 -8.36 5.58
N VAL A 106 -1.87 -8.36 6.08
CA VAL A 106 -2.62 -7.14 6.39
C VAL A 106 -1.94 -6.34 7.50
N PHE A 107 -1.45 -7.01 8.56
CA PHE A 107 -0.64 -6.38 9.59
C PHE A 107 0.59 -5.69 8.97
N ILE A 108 1.38 -6.40 8.16
CA ILE A 108 2.57 -5.83 7.49
C ILE A 108 2.17 -4.61 6.64
N PHE A 109 1.07 -4.68 5.90
CA PHE A 109 0.60 -3.59 5.04
C PHE A 109 0.31 -2.30 5.83
N PHE A 110 -0.48 -2.39 6.90
CA PHE A 110 -0.83 -1.24 7.74
C PHE A 110 0.35 -0.76 8.58
N PHE A 111 1.12 -1.68 9.15
CA PHE A 111 2.33 -1.38 9.92
C PHE A 111 3.38 -0.61 9.10
N VAL A 112 3.72 -1.10 7.90
CA VAL A 112 4.66 -0.40 7.00
C VAL A 112 4.10 0.95 6.56
N SER A 113 2.79 1.04 6.34
CA SER A 113 2.14 2.32 6.03
C SER A 113 2.28 3.34 7.15
N GLY A 114 2.17 2.89 8.41
CA GLY A 114 2.46 3.65 9.63
C GLY A 114 3.90 4.13 9.70
N ILE A 115 4.88 3.26 9.46
CA ILE A 115 6.31 3.64 9.41
C ILE A 115 6.54 4.73 8.34
N CYS A 116 5.91 4.56 7.18
CA CYS A 116 6.06 5.44 6.04
C CYS A 116 5.52 6.87 6.28
N THR A 117 4.82 7.13 7.38
CA THR A 117 4.42 8.50 7.78
C THR A 117 5.63 9.39 8.06
N ALA A 118 6.75 8.85 8.55
CA ALA A 118 8.00 9.58 8.79
C ALA A 118 8.71 10.03 7.50
N PHE A 119 8.40 9.38 6.37
CA PHE A 119 8.98 9.68 5.06
C PHE A 119 8.14 10.67 4.26
N SER A 120 6.89 10.92 4.67
CA SER A 120 5.99 11.84 4.01
C SER A 120 6.33 13.29 4.34
N ARG A 121 6.23 14.17 3.33
CA ARG A 121 6.36 15.63 3.56
C ARG A 121 5.13 16.21 4.22
N ASN A 122 3.96 15.71 3.85
CA ASN A 122 2.68 16.14 4.38
C ASN A 122 1.72 14.94 4.38
N ASN A 123 1.50 14.38 5.58
CA ASN A 123 0.61 13.23 5.75
C ASN A 123 -0.85 13.57 5.48
N PHE A 124 -1.29 14.80 5.77
CA PHE A 124 -2.66 15.24 5.49
C PHE A 124 -2.98 15.17 4.00
N PHE A 125 -2.16 15.78 3.14
CA PHE A 125 -2.37 15.71 1.69
C PHE A 125 -2.19 14.29 1.13
N ARG A 126 -1.30 13.48 1.71
CA ARG A 126 -1.17 12.07 1.33
C ARG A 126 -2.45 11.30 1.63
N GLY A 127 -3.03 11.48 2.83
CA GLY A 127 -4.29 10.88 3.23
C GLY A 127 -5.45 11.37 2.38
N LEU A 128 -5.54 12.68 2.12
CA LEU A 128 -6.60 13.27 1.29
C LEU A 128 -6.58 12.74 -0.15
N LYS A 129 -5.40 12.64 -0.77
CA LYS A 129 -5.27 12.03 -2.11
C LYS A 129 -5.76 10.58 -2.12
N LEU A 130 -5.43 9.82 -1.08
CA LEU A 130 -5.89 8.44 -0.96
C LEU A 130 -7.41 8.36 -0.72
N ALA A 131 -7.97 9.27 0.07
CA ALA A 131 -9.41 9.35 0.31
C ALA A 131 -10.19 9.63 -0.98
N ILE A 132 -9.69 10.55 -1.83
CA ILE A 132 -10.30 10.82 -3.14
C ILE A 132 -10.30 9.57 -4.02
N VAL A 133 -9.17 8.83 -4.05
CA VAL A 133 -9.07 7.56 -4.79
C VAL A 133 -10.05 6.53 -4.23
N ALA A 134 -10.16 6.41 -2.91
CA ALA A 134 -11.08 5.49 -2.25
C ALA A 134 -12.54 5.80 -2.61
N LEU A 135 -12.96 7.07 -2.52
CA LEU A 135 -14.30 7.49 -2.89
C LEU A 135 -14.60 7.28 -4.38
N ALA A 136 -13.60 7.44 -5.24
CA ALA A 136 -13.74 7.13 -6.66
C ALA A 136 -13.98 5.62 -6.88
N VAL A 137 -13.30 4.75 -6.13
CA VAL A 137 -13.55 3.30 -6.16
C VAL A 137 -14.98 2.99 -5.72
N THR A 138 -15.48 3.58 -4.63
CA THR A 138 -16.89 3.44 -4.21
C THR A 138 -17.85 3.89 -5.29
N GLY A 139 -17.63 5.06 -5.89
CA GLY A 139 -18.49 5.55 -6.97
C GLY A 139 -18.51 4.64 -8.20
N ILE A 140 -17.34 4.16 -8.64
CA ILE A 140 -17.23 3.26 -9.80
C ILE A 140 -17.90 1.92 -9.50
N THR A 141 -17.62 1.31 -8.35
CA THR A 141 -18.19 0.01 -7.97
C THR A 141 -19.69 0.08 -7.74
N TYR A 142 -20.19 1.18 -7.17
CA TYR A 142 -21.63 1.45 -7.06
C TYR A 142 -22.31 1.51 -8.43
N LEU A 143 -21.71 2.19 -9.41
CA LEU A 143 -22.23 2.26 -10.77
C LEU A 143 -22.18 0.89 -11.46
N LEU A 144 -21.11 0.12 -11.29
CA LEU A 144 -21.03 -1.24 -11.83
C LEU A 144 -22.14 -2.14 -11.31
N GLU A 145 -22.44 -2.04 -10.01
CA GLU A 145 -23.50 -2.85 -9.40
C GLU A 145 -24.89 -2.42 -9.84
N ASN A 146 -25.19 -1.12 -9.80
CA ASN A 146 -26.55 -0.62 -10.03
C ASN A 146 -26.90 -0.41 -11.52
N VAL A 147 -25.90 -0.23 -12.40
CA VAL A 147 -26.13 0.08 -13.82
C VAL A 147 -25.77 -1.09 -14.72
N SER A 148 -24.72 -1.85 -14.40
CA SER A 148 -24.19 -2.90 -15.28
C SER A 148 -24.62 -4.32 -14.86
N GLY A 149 -25.35 -4.45 -13.75
CA GLY A 149 -25.91 -5.73 -13.28
C GLY A 149 -24.91 -6.66 -12.56
N PHE A 150 -23.70 -6.18 -12.23
CA PHE A 150 -22.72 -6.96 -11.46
C PHE A 150 -23.11 -6.99 -9.97
N PHE A 151 -23.49 -8.14 -9.42
CA PHE A 151 -23.85 -8.23 -8.01
C PHE A 151 -22.63 -8.42 -7.10
N GLY A 152 -22.64 -7.77 -5.93
CA GLY A 152 -21.64 -8.00 -4.87
C GLY A 152 -20.28 -7.34 -5.13
N VAL A 153 -20.23 -6.33 -5.99
CA VAL A 153 -18.99 -5.61 -6.33
C VAL A 153 -18.89 -4.26 -5.66
N TYR A 154 -19.99 -3.75 -5.09
CA TYR A 154 -20.01 -2.46 -4.40
C TYR A 154 -19.08 -2.45 -3.19
N ILE A 155 -18.19 -1.45 -3.14
CA ILE A 155 -17.25 -1.22 -2.03
C ILE A 155 -17.66 0.05 -1.30
N GLN A 156 -18.32 -0.09 -0.15
CA GLN A 156 -18.72 1.07 0.67
C GLN A 156 -17.56 1.60 1.52
N PHE A 157 -16.87 0.70 2.23
CA PHE A 157 -15.79 1.09 3.14
C PHE A 157 -14.70 0.03 3.20
N GLY A 158 -13.86 0.03 2.16
CA GLY A 158 -12.75 -0.91 2.07
C GLY A 158 -11.37 -0.45 2.47
N VAL A 159 -10.35 -1.24 2.14
CA VAL A 159 -9.00 -1.07 2.70
C VAL A 159 -8.40 0.31 2.40
N LEU A 160 -8.72 0.89 1.23
CA LEU A 160 -8.28 2.24 0.86
C LEU A 160 -8.95 3.33 1.70
N HIS A 161 -10.24 3.16 2.05
CA HIS A 161 -10.96 4.07 2.94
C HIS A 161 -10.37 4.02 4.34
N CYS A 162 -10.20 2.81 4.87
CA CYS A 162 -9.60 2.56 6.17
C CYS A 162 -8.18 3.16 6.23
N LEU A 163 -7.33 2.91 5.24
CA LEU A 163 -5.97 3.44 5.21
C LEU A 163 -5.94 4.97 5.07
N ALA A 164 -6.83 5.55 4.27
CA ALA A 164 -6.94 7.00 4.15
C ALA A 164 -7.34 7.63 5.49
N LEU A 165 -8.34 7.05 6.17
CA LEU A 165 -8.79 7.48 7.49
C LEU A 165 -7.66 7.36 8.53
N CYS A 166 -6.94 6.24 8.56
CA CYS A 166 -5.75 6.05 9.41
C CYS A 166 -4.72 7.18 9.22
N ILE A 167 -4.39 7.51 7.97
CA ILE A 167 -3.40 8.55 7.64
C ILE A 167 -3.91 9.95 8.03
N LEU A 168 -5.19 10.24 7.84
CA LEU A 168 -5.80 11.52 8.20
C LEU A 168 -5.88 11.71 9.72
N ILE A 169 -6.33 10.70 10.46
CA ILE A 169 -6.32 10.70 11.93
C ILE A 169 -4.88 10.88 12.43
N PHE A 170 -3.92 10.14 11.88
CA PHE A 170 -2.51 10.29 12.23
C PHE A 170 -1.99 11.70 11.93
N ALA A 171 -2.34 12.28 10.78
CA ALA A 171 -1.90 13.62 10.42
C ALA A 171 -2.39 14.65 11.45
N PHE A 172 -3.65 14.56 11.87
CA PHE A 172 -4.21 15.39 12.92
C PHE A 172 -3.52 15.16 14.27
N LEU A 173 -3.40 13.91 14.71
CA LEU A 173 -2.72 13.52 15.94
C LEU A 173 -1.27 14.04 15.97
N SER A 174 -0.55 13.95 14.85
CA SER A 174 0.85 14.38 14.75
C SER A 174 1.03 15.87 15.00
N ILE A 175 0.02 16.70 14.73
CA ILE A 175 0.05 18.14 15.06
C ILE A 175 0.25 18.31 16.57
N PHE A 176 -0.62 17.72 17.38
CA PHE A 176 -0.57 17.81 18.84
C PHE A 176 0.71 17.19 19.42
N VAL A 177 1.11 16.02 18.93
CA VAL A 177 2.34 15.37 19.42
C VAL A 177 3.59 16.21 19.07
N ASN A 178 3.60 16.90 17.93
CA ASN A 178 4.69 17.78 17.57
C ASN A 178 4.78 19.04 18.45
N LEU A 179 3.70 19.51 19.08
CA LEU A 179 3.76 20.60 20.05
C LEU A 179 4.63 20.23 21.27
N LEU A 180 4.64 18.95 21.65
CA LEU A 180 5.43 18.41 22.78
C LEU A 180 6.91 18.21 22.44
N ASN A 181 7.34 18.48 21.20
CA ASN A 181 8.65 18.13 20.65
C ASN A 181 9.80 19.09 21.00
N ARG A 182 9.63 20.00 21.98
CA ARG A 182 10.68 20.95 22.40
C ARG A 182 11.72 20.33 23.34
N LEU A 183 11.59 19.05 23.66
CA LEU A 183 12.42 18.35 24.63
C LEU A 183 13.57 17.56 23.97
N LYS A 184 14.68 17.41 24.71
CA LYS A 184 15.90 16.68 24.28
C LYS A 184 15.62 15.25 23.78
N TYR A 185 14.54 14.62 24.24
CA TYR A 185 14.13 13.25 23.89
C TYR A 185 12.88 13.19 22.98
N GLY A 186 12.61 14.24 22.20
CA GLY A 186 11.37 14.39 21.43
C GLY A 186 10.96 13.18 20.57
N ASN A 187 11.91 12.48 19.93
CA ASN A 187 11.60 11.29 19.14
C ASN A 187 11.14 10.09 19.98
N PHE A 188 11.75 9.86 21.15
CA PHE A 188 11.34 8.80 22.07
C PHE A 188 9.98 9.10 22.70
N ILE A 189 9.72 10.37 23.04
CA ILE A 189 8.42 10.81 23.56
C ILE A 189 7.33 10.58 22.51
N LYS A 190 7.57 10.94 21.23
CA LYS A 190 6.66 10.63 20.12
C LYS A 190 6.38 9.14 20.01
N ALA A 191 7.44 8.33 20.01
CA ALA A 191 7.33 6.89 19.93
C ALA A 191 6.50 6.31 21.09
N ALA A 192 6.73 6.77 22.32
CA ALA A 192 5.99 6.35 23.50
C ALA A 192 4.50 6.74 23.41
N ILE A 193 4.18 7.97 22.99
CA ILE A 193 2.79 8.41 22.83
C ILE A 193 2.07 7.56 21.78
N TYR A 194 2.68 7.35 20.61
CA TYR A 194 2.10 6.52 19.57
C TYR A 194 1.96 5.05 19.99
N ALA A 195 2.91 4.52 20.77
CA ALA A 195 2.82 3.17 21.33
C ALA A 195 1.67 3.04 22.34
N LEU A 196 1.50 4.02 23.23
CA LEU A 196 0.38 4.05 24.18
C LEU A 196 -0.97 4.10 23.45
N ILE A 197 -1.06 4.88 22.37
CA ILE A 197 -2.26 4.91 21.53
C ILE A 197 -2.49 3.56 20.85
N ALA A 198 -1.45 2.94 20.29
CA ALA A 198 -1.57 1.60 19.70
C ALA A 198 -2.08 0.57 20.73
N ILE A 199 -1.52 0.57 21.94
CA ILE A 199 -1.96 -0.31 23.04
C ILE A 199 -3.42 -0.05 23.41
N ALA A 200 -3.82 1.22 23.54
CA ALA A 200 -5.21 1.58 23.81
C ALA A 200 -6.15 1.07 22.71
N LEU A 201 -5.76 1.20 21.43
CA LEU A 201 -6.54 0.70 20.30
C LEU A 201 -6.66 -0.84 20.29
N TYR A 202 -5.61 -1.58 20.65
CA TYR A 202 -5.68 -3.04 20.82
C TYR A 202 -6.65 -3.43 21.93
N ILE A 203 -6.61 -2.74 23.07
CA ILE A 203 -7.53 -2.98 24.20
C ILE A 203 -8.98 -2.67 23.79
N ILE A 204 -9.21 -1.54 23.09
CA ILE A 204 -10.54 -1.16 22.61
C ILE A 204 -11.05 -2.20 21.60
N ASN A 205 -10.22 -2.63 20.65
CA ASN A 205 -10.60 -3.67 19.69
C ASN A 205 -10.97 -4.98 20.40
N ALA A 206 -10.16 -5.43 21.36
CA ALA A 206 -10.42 -6.66 22.10
C ALA A 206 -11.71 -6.63 22.94
N LYS A 207 -12.18 -5.44 23.32
CA LYS A 207 -13.42 -5.26 24.09
C LYS A 207 -14.66 -5.07 23.23
N LEU A 208 -14.53 -4.34 22.13
CA LEU A 208 -15.68 -3.84 21.36
C LEU A 208 -15.85 -4.56 20.02
N ASN A 209 -14.83 -5.24 19.51
CA ASN A 209 -14.85 -5.86 18.20
C ASN A 209 -14.70 -7.39 18.32
N VAL A 210 -15.11 -8.09 17.27
CA VAL A 210 -14.81 -9.52 17.11
C VAL A 210 -13.34 -9.73 16.72
N SER A 211 -12.81 -10.93 16.97
CA SER A 211 -11.45 -11.25 16.53
C SER A 211 -11.39 -11.42 15.01
N LEU A 212 -10.22 -11.17 14.40
CA LEU A 212 -10.03 -11.39 12.95
C LEU A 212 -10.22 -12.87 12.56
N ILE A 213 -9.97 -13.80 13.48
CA ILE A 213 -10.14 -15.22 13.23
C ILE A 213 -11.62 -15.60 13.28
N ASP A 214 -12.36 -15.14 14.29
CA ASP A 214 -13.80 -15.41 14.40
C ASP A 214 -14.58 -14.76 13.26
N MET A 215 -14.18 -13.55 12.85
CA MET A 215 -14.74 -12.89 11.67
C MET A 215 -14.53 -13.73 10.41
N GLN A 216 -13.32 -14.25 10.17
CA GLN A 216 -13.02 -15.04 8.98
C GLN A 216 -13.67 -16.43 9.00
N LEU A 217 -13.69 -17.13 10.14
CA LEU A 217 -14.21 -18.49 10.25
C LEU A 217 -15.72 -18.56 10.39
N HIS A 218 -16.32 -17.60 11.08
CA HIS A 218 -17.72 -17.66 11.51
C HIS A 218 -18.55 -16.49 10.98
N GLY A 219 -17.97 -15.59 10.19
CA GLY A 219 -18.63 -14.35 9.80
C GLY A 219 -19.05 -13.52 11.01
N ALA A 220 -18.32 -13.64 12.12
CA ALA A 220 -18.70 -13.00 13.38
C ALA A 220 -18.74 -11.47 13.21
N THR A 221 -19.75 -10.84 13.80
CA THR A 221 -19.91 -9.38 13.82
C THR A 221 -20.41 -8.91 15.17
N VAL A 222 -20.23 -7.63 15.45
CA VAL A 222 -20.80 -6.98 16.62
C VAL A 222 -22.33 -6.82 16.43
N PRO A 223 -23.16 -7.23 17.42
CA PRO A 223 -24.61 -7.06 17.37
C PRO A 223 -25.04 -5.60 17.59
N ASP A 224 -26.18 -5.21 17.01
CA ASP A 224 -26.91 -3.94 17.19
C ASP A 224 -26.07 -2.66 17.04
N THR A 225 -26.05 -2.14 15.82
CA THR A 225 -25.10 -1.08 15.47
C THR A 225 -25.78 0.07 14.72
N THR A 226 -25.26 1.30 14.86
CA THR A 226 -25.71 2.43 14.03
C THR A 226 -24.93 2.44 12.73
N PRO A 227 -25.43 3.07 11.65
CA PRO A 227 -24.67 3.14 10.40
C PRO A 227 -23.23 3.65 10.60
N ILE A 228 -22.95 4.55 11.53
CA ILE A 228 -21.59 5.08 11.68
C ILE A 228 -20.61 4.08 12.32
N THR A 229 -21.10 3.12 13.11
CA THR A 229 -20.24 2.17 13.82
C THR A 229 -19.50 1.18 12.92
N GLY A 230 -20.03 0.87 11.74
CA GLY A 230 -19.36 0.02 10.74
C GLY A 230 -18.05 0.62 10.20
N MET A 231 -17.86 1.95 10.32
CA MET A 231 -16.56 2.54 10.02
C MET A 231 -15.47 2.12 11.03
N PHE A 232 -15.85 1.60 12.20
CA PHE A 232 -14.94 1.32 13.31
C PHE A 232 -14.85 -0.16 13.69
N LEU A 233 -15.94 -0.92 13.55
CA LEU A 233 -16.07 -2.32 14.02
C LEU A 233 -16.64 -3.21 12.91
N TYR A 234 -16.45 -4.53 12.99
CA TYR A 234 -17.14 -5.45 12.08
C TYR A 234 -18.61 -5.54 12.44
N THR A 235 -19.49 -5.17 11.51
CA THR A 235 -20.95 -5.14 11.69
C THR A 235 -21.61 -5.73 10.44
N ASN A 236 -22.77 -6.35 10.60
CA ASN A 236 -23.49 -6.95 9.48
C ASN A 236 -24.03 -5.90 8.49
N ASP A 237 -24.50 -4.75 9.00
CA ASP A 237 -25.15 -3.72 8.19
C ASP A 237 -24.21 -2.98 7.22
N TRP A 238 -22.89 -3.17 7.35
CA TRP A 238 -21.86 -2.53 6.53
C TRP A 238 -21.08 -3.49 5.66
N TRP A 239 -21.45 -4.78 5.69
CA TRP A 239 -20.71 -5.82 5.01
C TRP A 239 -20.88 -5.72 3.49
N THR A 240 -19.87 -5.15 2.84
CA THR A 240 -19.77 -4.96 1.38
C THR A 240 -18.46 -5.55 0.87
N ALA A 241 -18.22 -5.54 -0.44
CA ALA A 241 -16.97 -6.03 -1.00
C ALA A 241 -15.78 -5.28 -0.39
N ASP A 242 -14.71 -6.01 -0.06
CA ASP A 242 -13.50 -5.46 0.57
C ASP A 242 -13.80 -4.72 1.90
N TYR A 243 -14.70 -5.18 2.78
CA TYR A 243 -15.02 -4.45 4.02
C TYR A 243 -13.86 -4.43 5.04
N PHE A 244 -13.37 -3.22 5.37
CA PHE A 244 -12.29 -3.00 6.35
C PHE A 244 -12.66 -1.89 7.36
N PRO A 245 -13.16 -2.23 8.57
CA PRO A 245 -13.40 -1.23 9.62
C PRO A 245 -12.10 -0.63 10.17
N LEU A 246 -12.15 0.48 10.90
CA LEU A 246 -10.94 1.13 11.44
C LEU A 246 -10.17 0.24 12.44
N LEU A 247 -10.87 -0.52 13.28
CA LEU A 247 -10.26 -1.47 14.21
C LEU A 247 -10.31 -2.89 13.63
N PRO A 248 -9.22 -3.68 13.72
CA PRO A 248 -7.97 -3.41 14.44
C PRO A 248 -6.90 -2.65 13.62
N PHE A 249 -7.14 -2.35 12.35
CA PHE A 249 -6.07 -1.95 11.42
C PHE A 249 -5.38 -0.63 11.78
N PHE A 250 -6.09 0.30 12.43
CA PHE A 250 -5.47 1.50 12.96
C PHE A 250 -4.48 1.21 14.10
N ALA A 251 -4.70 0.17 14.90
CA ALA A 251 -3.73 -0.28 15.90
C ALA A 251 -2.44 -0.79 15.24
N PHE A 252 -2.57 -1.55 14.14
CA PHE A 252 -1.42 -2.02 13.34
C PHE A 252 -0.65 -0.83 12.76
N PHE A 253 -1.38 0.12 12.17
CA PHE A 253 -0.81 1.36 11.64
C PHE A 253 -0.06 2.16 12.72
N MET A 254 -0.69 2.36 13.89
CA MET A 254 -0.10 3.12 14.99
C MET A 254 1.13 2.42 15.58
N THR A 255 1.16 1.08 15.57
CA THR A 255 2.36 0.30 15.95
C THR A 255 3.54 0.65 15.04
N GLY A 256 3.31 0.72 13.73
CA GLY A 256 4.33 1.16 12.78
C GLY A 256 4.72 2.63 12.96
N ALA A 257 3.73 3.50 13.18
CA ALA A 257 3.97 4.92 13.44
C ALA A 257 4.78 5.16 14.73
N ALA A 258 4.61 4.32 15.75
CA ALA A 258 5.37 4.38 17.00
C ALA A 258 6.85 4.04 16.81
N LEU A 259 7.17 3.11 15.93
CA LEU A 259 8.56 2.74 15.64
C LEU A 259 9.27 3.73 14.70
N ALA A 260 8.52 4.48 13.90
CA ALA A 260 9.08 5.36 12.88
C ALA A 260 10.07 6.42 13.44
N PRO A 261 9.78 7.14 14.56
CA PRO A 261 10.70 8.11 15.14
C PRO A 261 12.00 7.51 15.70
N VAL A 262 11.98 6.22 16.07
CA VAL A 262 13.14 5.51 16.65
C VAL A 262 14.00 4.89 15.56
N LEU A 263 13.37 4.17 14.63
CA LEU A 263 14.06 3.45 13.56
C LEU A 263 14.48 4.37 12.40
N TYR A 264 13.65 5.37 12.08
CA TYR A 264 13.84 6.22 10.91
C TYR A 264 13.89 7.73 11.24
N PRO A 265 14.67 8.18 12.25
CA PRO A 265 14.72 9.59 12.65
C PRO A 265 15.17 10.54 11.54
N HIS A 266 15.90 10.01 10.55
CA HIS A 266 16.40 10.75 9.39
C HIS A 266 15.79 10.29 8.06
N GLY A 267 14.83 9.35 8.07
CA GLY A 267 14.18 8.80 6.87
C GLY A 267 15.18 8.18 5.88
N LYS A 268 16.11 7.37 6.39
CA LYS A 268 17.11 6.62 5.59
C LYS A 268 16.93 5.11 5.82
N SER A 269 17.31 4.30 4.83
CA SER A 269 17.32 2.84 4.96
C SER A 269 18.15 2.40 6.18
N LEU A 270 17.66 1.37 6.89
CA LEU A 270 18.34 0.65 7.96
C LEU A 270 19.38 -0.34 7.42
N LEU A 271 19.18 -0.85 6.20
CA LEU A 271 19.97 -1.91 5.60
C LEU A 271 20.59 -1.48 4.26
N PRO A 272 21.26 -0.31 4.16
CA PRO A 272 21.70 0.23 2.87
C PRO A 272 22.72 -0.65 2.15
N SER A 273 23.49 -1.46 2.88
CA SER A 273 24.48 -2.39 2.31
C SER A 273 23.86 -3.61 1.63
N LEU A 274 22.60 -3.93 1.94
CA LEU A 274 21.88 -5.07 1.37
C LEU A 274 21.02 -4.68 0.17
N ASP A 275 20.97 -3.39 -0.19
CA ASP A 275 20.23 -2.93 -1.36
C ASP A 275 20.87 -3.43 -2.66
N GLY A 276 20.11 -4.07 -3.54
CA GLY A 276 20.64 -4.67 -4.75
C GLY A 276 19.58 -5.22 -5.70
N LYS A 277 20.02 -5.80 -6.82
CA LYS A 277 19.12 -6.33 -7.85
C LYS A 277 18.22 -7.47 -7.34
N TRP A 278 18.68 -8.24 -6.35
CA TRP A 278 17.97 -9.39 -5.80
C TRP A 278 16.64 -9.03 -5.13
N ASN A 279 16.52 -7.82 -4.56
CA ASN A 279 15.30 -7.41 -3.85
C ASN A 279 14.22 -6.83 -4.78
N LYS A 280 14.51 -6.67 -6.08
CA LYS A 280 13.64 -5.97 -7.04
C LYS A 280 12.26 -6.62 -7.21
N PHE A 281 12.18 -7.94 -7.10
CA PHE A 281 10.90 -8.63 -7.20
C PHE A 281 9.93 -8.24 -6.07
N LEU A 282 10.44 -7.74 -4.94
CA LEU A 282 9.62 -7.17 -3.85
C LEU A 282 9.54 -5.65 -3.94
N THR A 283 10.67 -4.96 -4.17
CA THR A 283 10.67 -3.49 -4.13
C THR A 283 9.88 -2.84 -5.27
N VAL A 284 9.85 -3.46 -6.45
CA VAL A 284 9.07 -2.95 -7.59
C VAL A 284 7.56 -3.00 -7.29
N PRO A 285 6.97 -4.14 -6.89
CA PRO A 285 5.56 -4.16 -6.47
C PRO A 285 5.25 -3.18 -5.35
N GLY A 286 6.11 -3.06 -4.34
CA GLY A 286 5.88 -2.13 -3.23
C GLY A 286 5.94 -0.65 -3.63
N LYS A 287 6.75 -0.31 -4.64
CA LYS A 287 6.80 1.04 -5.20
C LYS A 287 5.52 1.42 -5.95
N TYR A 288 4.88 0.46 -6.61
CA TYR A 288 3.69 0.65 -7.43
C TYR A 288 2.42 0.07 -6.79
N SER A 289 2.44 -0.17 -5.47
CA SER A 289 1.42 -0.96 -4.77
C SER A 289 -0.01 -0.45 -4.99
N LEU A 290 -0.23 0.87 -5.01
CA LEU A 290 -1.56 1.45 -5.25
C LEU A 290 -2.07 1.16 -6.66
N TYR A 291 -1.21 1.27 -7.67
CA TYR A 291 -1.58 0.98 -9.05
C TYR A 291 -1.85 -0.50 -9.24
N ILE A 292 -1.02 -1.36 -8.64
CA ILE A 292 -1.22 -2.81 -8.66
C ILE A 292 -2.56 -3.15 -8.01
N TYR A 293 -2.83 -2.63 -6.81
CA TYR A 293 -4.09 -2.86 -6.11
C TYR A 293 -5.32 -2.54 -6.96
N LEU A 294 -5.34 -1.36 -7.60
CA LEU A 294 -6.48 -0.91 -8.38
C LEU A 294 -6.66 -1.66 -9.71
N CYS A 295 -5.56 -1.96 -10.40
CA CYS A 295 -5.63 -2.51 -11.76
C CYS A 295 -5.74 -4.03 -11.77
N ILE A 296 -5.10 -4.72 -10.81
CA ILE A 296 -4.92 -6.17 -10.90
C ILE A 296 -6.23 -6.95 -10.80
N GLN A 297 -7.20 -6.47 -10.02
CA GLN A 297 -8.49 -7.14 -9.87
C GLN A 297 -9.28 -7.09 -11.18
N VAL A 298 -9.32 -5.92 -11.83
CA VAL A 298 -9.97 -5.72 -13.13
C VAL A 298 -9.29 -6.58 -14.21
N VAL A 299 -7.96 -6.58 -14.24
CA VAL A 299 -7.18 -7.39 -15.19
C VAL A 299 -7.41 -8.88 -14.95
N SER A 300 -7.45 -9.32 -13.69
CA SER A 300 -7.67 -10.73 -13.33
C SER A 300 -9.03 -11.20 -13.81
N ILE A 301 -10.09 -10.43 -13.55
CA ILE A 301 -11.44 -10.74 -14.03
C ILE A 301 -11.47 -10.81 -15.56
N ALA A 302 -10.88 -9.85 -16.26
CA ALA A 302 -10.85 -9.84 -17.73
C ALA A 302 -10.09 -11.05 -18.32
N LEU A 303 -8.97 -11.43 -17.72
CA LEU A 303 -8.18 -12.58 -18.16
C LEU A 303 -8.90 -13.91 -17.90
N LEU A 304 -9.53 -14.05 -16.72
CA LEU A 304 -10.31 -15.24 -16.38
C LEU A 304 -11.55 -15.37 -17.27
N TRP A 305 -12.19 -14.25 -17.62
CA TRP A 305 -13.29 -14.24 -18.59
C TRP A 305 -12.85 -14.71 -19.97
N LEU A 306 -11.71 -14.20 -20.47
CA LEU A 306 -11.15 -14.65 -21.73
C LEU A 306 -10.77 -16.14 -21.68
N LEU A 307 -10.24 -16.61 -20.55
CA LEU A 307 -9.96 -18.03 -20.33
C LEU A 307 -11.23 -18.87 -20.42
N THR A 308 -12.32 -18.46 -19.76
CA THR A 308 -13.63 -19.13 -19.85
C THR A 308 -14.05 -19.25 -21.32
N LEU A 309 -14.09 -18.13 -22.04
CA LEU A 309 -14.47 -18.10 -23.45
C LEU A 309 -13.66 -19.05 -24.33
N ILE A 310 -12.34 -19.10 -24.13
CA ILE A 310 -11.45 -19.94 -24.92
C ILE A 310 -11.70 -21.43 -24.64
N VAL A 311 -11.96 -21.79 -23.39
CA VAL A 311 -12.07 -23.18 -22.96
C VAL A 311 -13.47 -23.74 -23.18
N THR A 312 -14.51 -22.96 -22.91
CA THR A 312 -15.90 -23.43 -22.99
C THR A 312 -16.60 -23.00 -24.28
N GLY A 313 -16.09 -21.98 -24.97
CA GLY A 313 -16.80 -21.34 -26.08
C GLY A 313 -17.98 -20.46 -25.63
N GLU A 314 -18.21 -20.33 -24.33
CA GLU A 314 -19.34 -19.62 -23.75
C GLU A 314 -18.88 -18.47 -22.87
N SER A 315 -19.62 -17.36 -22.94
CA SER A 315 -19.34 -16.15 -22.18
C SER A 315 -20.01 -16.18 -20.81
N TYR A 316 -19.88 -17.28 -20.05
CA TYR A 316 -20.49 -17.38 -18.72
C TYR A 316 -20.05 -16.20 -17.86
N PHE A 317 -20.94 -15.22 -17.73
CA PHE A 317 -20.91 -14.17 -16.72
C PHE A 317 -22.35 -13.82 -16.38
N ILE A 318 -22.64 -14.05 -15.09
CA ILE A 318 -23.90 -13.81 -14.36
C ILE A 318 -24.95 -14.88 -14.65
#